data_AF-A0A2S6SQC9-F1
#
_entry.id   AF-A0A2S6SQC9-F1
#
_cell.length_a   1.000
_cell.length_b   1.000
_cell.length_c   1.000
_cell.angle_alpha   90.00
_cell.angle_beta   90.00
_cell.angle_gamma   90.00
#
_symmetry.space_group_name_H-M   'P 1'
#
loop_
_entity.id
_entity.type
_entity.pdbx_description
1 polymer ?
#
loop_
_entity_poly.entity_id
_entity_poly.type
_entity_poly.pdbx_seq_one_letter_code
_entity_poly.pdbx_strand_id
1 'polypeptide(L)'
;MIDYFIHFDRSYNEHITDLDKMGLKLPPLIPEVRAQEIIKLSNDNILTAYAEFQEEIGGVVAKVVTTTKGFKSVLAKHIDPGFQITTIEIAENFLEQKEYQKALETATEALSLMYSRYAGLGTDMLKKTGADLQSLRQKLEIHLRPFINELGHQEFFEELQVMNDLDRVLTDFNYSESVADIASLPQWKEQLDLLIIRMLTLLDKKTETLEYDIHEVLPRDFNWGKNYQIHDIVSLAIKSIKEDSSEIGLKSLESPEQGIRLIETLTNLLDSYITMKEFAINYPNVEYIILSRLQQMGSLRPEMLKVKHSELYLKLYAVKHPEVVYDAETKTLIANGDFTMLKGST
;
A
#
# COMPACT_ATOMS: atom_id res chain seq x y z
N MET A 1 29.99 40.97 26.09
CA MET A 1 30.11 40.46 24.71
C MET A 1 30.67 39.04 24.72
N ILE A 2 31.83 38.79 25.34
CA ILE A 2 32.38 37.43 25.55
C ILE A 2 31.36 36.52 26.26
N ASP A 3 30.77 36.97 27.37
CA ASP A 3 29.77 36.17 28.12
C ASP A 3 28.52 35.84 27.27
N TYR A 4 28.15 36.74 26.36
CA TYR A 4 27.02 36.54 25.45
C TYR A 4 27.34 35.51 24.36
N PHE A 5 28.56 35.55 23.80
CA PHE A 5 29.05 34.53 22.88
C PHE A 5 29.06 33.16 23.57
N ILE A 6 29.66 33.06 24.76
CA ILE A 6 29.79 31.78 25.50
C ILE A 6 28.41 31.22 25.86
N HIS A 7 27.48 32.08 26.29
CA HIS A 7 26.11 31.67 26.55
C HIS A 7 25.42 31.14 25.30
N PHE A 8 25.57 31.82 24.16
CA PHE A 8 24.95 31.37 22.91
C PHE A 8 25.54 30.04 22.43
N ASP A 9 26.86 29.87 22.48
CA ASP A 9 27.52 28.61 22.11
C ASP A 9 27.04 27.43 22.97
N ARG A 10 26.92 27.62 24.29
CA ARG A 10 26.35 26.60 25.20
C ARG A 10 24.88 26.31 24.90
N SER A 11 24.06 27.34 24.80
CA SER A 11 22.62 27.20 24.50
C SER A 11 22.40 26.51 23.16
N TYR A 12 23.20 26.83 22.14
CA TYR A 12 23.17 26.14 20.85
C TYR A 12 23.46 24.64 21.03
N ASN A 13 24.56 24.29 21.68
CA ASN A 13 24.94 22.88 21.89
C ASN A 13 23.90 22.09 22.73
N GLU A 14 23.28 22.73 23.72
CA GLU A 14 22.17 22.15 24.50
C GLU A 14 20.96 21.84 23.60
N HIS A 15 20.51 22.81 22.80
CA HIS A 15 19.38 22.62 21.88
C HIS A 15 19.68 21.57 20.80
N ILE A 16 20.90 21.55 20.24
CA ILE A 16 21.30 20.49 19.28
C ILE A 16 21.23 19.11 19.94
N THR A 17 21.66 18.98 21.19
CA THR A 17 21.59 17.72 21.95
C THR A 17 20.15 17.27 22.17
N ASP A 18 19.24 18.19 22.51
CA ASP A 18 17.82 17.86 22.70
C ASP A 18 17.12 17.49 21.38
N LEU A 19 17.46 18.18 20.29
CA LEU A 19 16.97 17.86 18.95
C LEU A 19 17.48 16.49 18.46
N ASP A 20 18.72 16.12 18.80
CA ASP A 20 19.28 14.80 18.49
C ASP A 20 18.55 13.67 19.24
N LYS A 21 18.16 13.90 20.52
CA LYS A 21 17.31 12.94 21.27
C LYS A 21 15.95 12.71 20.60
N MET A 22 15.45 13.68 19.84
CA MET A 22 14.21 13.59 19.06
C MET A 22 14.47 13.02 17.64
N GLY A 23 15.70 12.59 17.38
CA GLY A 23 16.16 11.97 16.14
C GLY A 23 16.41 12.94 14.99
N LEU A 24 16.50 14.25 15.26
CA LEU A 24 16.84 15.25 14.25
C LEU A 24 18.35 15.31 14.04
N LYS A 25 18.86 14.62 13.00
CA LYS A 25 20.29 14.64 12.67
C LYS A 25 20.71 16.01 12.13
N LEU A 26 21.40 16.76 12.98
CA LEU A 26 21.98 18.07 12.70
C LEU A 26 23.51 17.96 12.59
N PRO A 27 24.18 18.97 12.00
CA PRO A 27 25.64 19.02 11.97
C PRO A 27 26.26 18.88 13.37
N PRO A 28 27.50 18.37 13.47
CA PRO A 28 28.14 18.09 14.74
C PRO A 28 28.23 19.35 15.62
N LEU A 29 28.20 19.13 16.94
CA LEU A 29 28.36 20.16 17.96
C LEU A 29 29.59 21.02 17.68
N ILE A 30 29.47 22.32 17.91
CA ILE A 30 30.61 23.24 17.80
C ILE A 30 31.49 22.97 19.03
N PRO A 31 32.79 22.64 18.86
CA PRO A 31 33.63 22.25 19.99
C PRO A 31 33.73 23.38 21.03
N GLU A 32 33.53 23.07 22.31
CA GLU A 32 33.72 24.00 23.45
C GLU A 32 35.11 24.67 23.47
N VAL A 33 36.08 24.10 22.74
CA VAL A 33 37.42 24.66 22.55
C VAL A 33 37.36 26.09 21.99
N ARG A 34 36.41 26.41 21.10
CA ARG A 34 36.22 27.78 20.57
C ARG A 34 35.89 28.79 21.67
N ALA A 35 35.04 28.43 22.64
CA ALA A 35 34.66 29.32 23.74
C ALA A 35 35.85 29.68 24.64
N GLN A 36 36.79 28.74 24.87
CA GLN A 36 38.00 28.98 25.66
C GLN A 36 39.05 29.81 24.90
N GLU A 37 39.07 29.72 23.56
CA GLU A 37 39.96 30.51 22.70
C GLU A 37 39.47 31.95 22.53
N ILE A 38 38.15 32.18 22.55
CA ILE A 38 37.53 33.51 22.42
C ILE A 38 37.87 34.45 23.59
N ILE A 39 38.08 33.93 24.79
CA ILE A 39 38.52 34.71 25.96
C ILE A 39 39.90 35.36 25.73
N LYS A 40 40.69 34.83 24.77
CA LYS A 40 42.04 35.32 24.45
C LYS A 40 42.06 36.33 23.29
N LEU A 41 40.92 36.60 22.66
CA LEU A 41 40.80 37.50 21.50
C LEU A 41 40.59 38.96 21.92
N SER A 42 41.02 39.89 21.08
CA SER A 42 40.66 41.31 21.21
C SER A 42 39.18 41.54 20.87
N ASN A 43 38.58 42.63 21.36
CA ASN A 43 37.15 42.93 21.14
C ASN A 43 36.75 42.93 19.65
N ASP A 44 37.58 43.46 18.74
CA ASP A 44 37.29 43.46 17.30
C ASP A 44 37.31 42.05 16.71
N ASN A 45 38.22 41.19 17.18
CA ASN A 45 38.30 39.79 16.76
C ASN A 45 37.13 38.96 17.33
N ILE A 46 36.58 39.34 18.49
CA ILE A 46 35.38 38.70 19.07
C ILE A 46 34.14 39.02 18.23
N LEU A 47 34.01 40.24 17.73
CA LEU A 47 32.90 40.63 16.84
C LEU A 47 32.95 39.86 15.51
N THR A 48 34.12 39.73 14.91
CA THR A 48 34.31 38.94 13.68
C THR A 48 33.99 37.47 13.92
N ALA A 49 34.53 36.86 14.97
CA ALA A 49 34.23 35.47 15.33
C ALA A 49 32.73 35.24 15.61
N TYR A 50 32.05 36.23 16.23
CA TYR A 50 30.59 36.18 16.45
C TYR A 50 29.80 36.23 15.14
N ALA A 51 30.19 37.09 14.20
CA ALA A 51 29.55 37.18 12.90
C ALA A 51 29.73 35.89 12.08
N GLU A 52 30.94 35.33 12.07
CA GLU A 52 31.25 34.06 11.41
C GLU A 52 30.46 32.90 12.03
N PHE A 53 30.37 32.84 13.36
CA PHE A 53 29.57 31.86 14.07
C PHE A 53 28.08 31.96 13.72
N GLN A 54 27.53 33.17 13.68
CA GLN A 54 26.13 33.39 13.29
C GLN A 54 25.84 32.95 11.85
N GLU A 55 26.78 33.15 10.93
CA GLU A 55 26.66 32.70 9.55
C GLU A 55 26.70 31.16 9.45
N GLU A 56 27.60 30.53 10.20
CA GLU A 56 27.76 29.07 10.26
C GLU A 56 26.49 28.37 10.77
N ILE A 57 25.90 28.85 11.86
CA ILE A 57 24.71 28.23 12.46
C ILE A 57 23.40 28.60 11.76
N GLY A 58 23.37 29.71 11.01
CA GLY A 58 22.13 30.22 10.40
C GLY A 58 21.43 29.19 9.52
N GLY A 59 22.20 28.40 8.77
CA GLY A 59 21.65 27.29 7.96
C GLY A 59 21.07 26.15 8.80
N VAL A 60 21.67 25.87 9.97
CA VAL A 60 21.17 24.85 10.91
C VAL A 60 19.86 25.30 11.53
N VAL A 61 19.81 26.54 12.04
CA VAL A 61 18.60 27.11 12.66
C VAL A 61 17.45 27.17 11.64
N ALA A 62 17.72 27.58 10.40
CA ALA A 62 16.72 27.58 9.34
C ALA A 62 16.14 26.17 9.07
N LYS A 63 16.98 25.13 9.09
CA LYS A 63 16.55 23.73 8.95
C LYS A 63 15.66 23.29 10.11
N VAL A 64 15.99 23.66 11.35
CA VAL A 64 15.20 23.34 12.54
C VAL A 64 13.83 24.00 12.46
N VAL A 65 13.76 25.31 12.18
CA VAL A 65 12.49 26.05 12.03
C VAL A 65 11.63 25.42 10.92
N THR A 66 12.22 25.11 9.76
CA THR A 66 11.51 24.48 8.64
C THR A 66 10.96 23.10 9.01
N THR A 67 11.75 22.28 9.71
CA THR A 67 11.32 20.96 10.17
C THR A 67 10.18 21.08 11.18
N THR A 68 10.27 22.04 12.09
CA THR A 68 9.25 22.33 13.10
C THR A 68 7.92 22.73 12.45
N LYS A 69 7.98 23.57 11.42
CA LYS A 69 6.80 23.94 10.60
C LYS A 69 6.22 22.74 9.86
N GLY A 70 7.05 21.92 9.24
CA GLY A 70 6.64 20.68 8.58
C GLY A 70 5.88 19.76 9.54
N PHE A 71 6.44 19.56 10.73
CA PHE A 71 5.83 18.73 11.76
C PHE A 71 4.47 19.27 12.23
N LYS A 72 4.34 20.58 12.46
CA LYS A 72 3.03 21.22 12.75
C LYS A 72 2.02 20.98 11.64
N SER A 73 2.42 21.12 10.37
CA SER A 73 1.53 20.89 9.23
C SER A 73 1.02 19.46 9.19
N VAL A 74 1.87 18.47 9.48
CA VAL A 74 1.47 17.07 9.54
C VAL A 74 0.50 16.83 10.69
N LEU A 75 0.79 17.37 11.87
CA LEU A 75 -0.09 17.24 13.03
C LEU A 75 -1.47 17.83 12.74
N ALA A 76 -1.53 19.06 12.24
CA ALA A 76 -2.79 19.75 11.94
C ALA A 76 -3.64 19.04 10.87
N LYS A 77 -3.02 18.30 9.95
CA LYS A 77 -3.76 17.62 8.88
C LYS A 77 -4.15 16.18 9.21
N HIS A 78 -3.29 15.45 9.92
CA HIS A 78 -3.42 13.99 10.02
C HIS A 78 -3.56 13.46 11.45
N ILE A 79 -3.34 14.29 12.47
CA ILE A 79 -3.31 13.83 13.87
C ILE A 79 -4.24 14.63 14.77
N ASP A 80 -4.19 15.96 14.73
CA ASP A 80 -5.02 16.84 15.54
C ASP A 80 -5.21 18.21 14.85
N PRO A 81 -6.30 18.38 14.07
CA PRO A 81 -6.62 19.66 13.44
C PRO A 81 -6.95 20.79 14.41
N GLY A 82 -7.27 20.45 15.66
CA GLY A 82 -7.50 21.43 16.72
C GLY A 82 -6.19 21.95 17.33
N PHE A 83 -5.04 21.37 16.99
CA PHE A 83 -3.76 21.78 17.53
C PHE A 83 -3.35 23.16 17.05
N GLN A 84 -3.26 24.12 17.98
CA GLN A 84 -2.76 25.46 17.73
C GLN A 84 -1.51 25.73 18.54
N ILE A 85 -0.48 26.21 17.84
CA ILE A 85 0.76 26.67 18.46
C ILE A 85 1.27 27.88 17.67
N THR A 86 1.46 29.01 18.35
CA THR A 86 1.89 30.29 17.74
C THR A 86 3.41 30.48 17.80
N THR A 87 4.11 29.63 18.55
CA THR A 87 5.57 29.75 18.75
C THR A 87 6.35 29.49 17.47
N ILE A 88 5.80 28.76 16.51
CA ILE A 88 6.48 28.51 15.22
C ILE A 88 6.53 29.78 14.37
N GLU A 89 5.44 30.54 14.29
CA GLU A 89 5.42 31.84 13.61
C GLU A 89 6.36 32.85 14.29
N ILE A 90 6.50 32.77 15.61
CA ILE A 90 7.47 33.58 16.37
C ILE A 90 8.91 33.18 16.00
N ALA A 91 9.20 31.88 15.92
CA ALA A 91 10.52 31.38 15.52
C ALA A 91 10.89 31.79 14.08
N GLU A 92 9.93 31.79 13.15
CA GLU A 92 10.13 32.30 11.78
C GLU A 92 10.48 33.79 11.77
N ASN A 93 9.75 34.62 12.53
CA ASN A 93 10.05 36.05 12.64
C ASN A 93 11.45 36.31 13.22
N PHE A 94 11.87 35.55 14.24
CA PHE A 94 13.23 35.66 14.78
C PHE A 94 14.30 35.24 13.76
N LEU A 95 14.02 34.21 12.94
CA LEU A 95 14.92 33.79 11.88
C LEU A 95 15.08 34.88 10.81
N GLU A 96 13.99 35.53 10.39
CA GLU A 96 14.01 36.65 9.43
C GLU A 96 14.80 37.85 9.95
N GLN A 97 14.73 38.10 11.26
CA GLN A 97 15.49 39.16 11.94
C GLN A 97 16.95 38.78 12.21
N LYS A 98 17.41 37.59 11.78
CA LYS A 98 18.73 37.01 12.09
C LYS A 98 19.00 36.85 13.60
N GLU A 99 17.94 36.76 14.41
CA GLU A 99 18.02 36.44 15.83
C GLU A 99 18.10 34.92 16.03
N TYR A 100 19.16 34.30 15.52
CA TYR A 100 19.30 32.84 15.42
C TYR A 100 19.16 32.09 16.75
N GLN A 101 19.64 32.68 17.86
CA GLN A 101 19.51 32.09 19.18
C GLN A 101 18.04 31.92 19.58
N LYS A 102 17.27 33.02 19.53
CA LYS A 102 15.86 33.01 19.92
C LYS A 102 15.03 32.16 18.96
N ALA A 103 15.36 32.17 17.67
CA ALA A 103 14.72 31.30 16.69
C ALA A 103 14.92 29.82 17.02
N LEU A 104 16.15 29.42 17.36
CA LEU A 104 16.47 28.04 17.73
C LEU A 104 15.78 27.61 19.02
N GLU A 105 15.86 28.43 20.07
CA GLU A 105 15.22 28.17 21.37
C GLU A 105 13.70 27.99 21.18
N THR A 106 13.04 28.95 20.54
CA THR A 106 11.59 28.92 20.31
C THR A 106 11.17 27.73 19.45
N ALA A 107 11.94 27.39 18.40
CA ALA A 107 11.64 26.23 17.56
C ALA A 107 11.83 24.91 18.31
N THR A 108 12.89 24.80 19.13
CA THR A 108 13.18 23.60 19.92
C THR A 108 12.12 23.36 20.98
N GLU A 109 11.66 24.40 21.67
CA GLU A 109 10.54 24.32 22.62
C GLU A 109 9.25 23.87 21.93
N ALA A 110 8.92 24.47 20.78
CA ALA A 110 7.75 24.10 20.00
C ALA A 110 7.81 22.63 19.56
N LEU A 111 8.97 22.19 19.07
CA LEU A 111 9.19 20.81 18.64
C LEU A 111 9.07 19.84 19.81
N SER A 112 9.65 20.17 20.97
CA SER A 112 9.59 19.37 22.20
C SER A 112 8.16 19.19 22.69
N LEU A 113 7.36 20.27 22.67
CA LEU A 113 5.95 20.23 23.07
C LEU A 113 5.13 19.35 22.12
N MET A 114 5.33 19.51 20.81
CA MET A 114 4.66 18.69 19.81
C MET A 114 5.07 17.21 19.92
N TYR A 115 6.36 16.94 20.07
CA TYR A 115 6.89 15.59 20.16
C TYR A 115 6.40 14.88 21.43
N SER A 116 6.53 15.50 22.61
CA SER A 116 6.06 14.92 23.88
C SER A 116 4.56 14.58 23.87
N ARG A 117 3.75 15.34 23.13
CA ARG A 117 2.29 15.14 23.06
C ARG A 117 1.87 14.12 22.00
N TYR A 118 2.54 14.08 20.85
CA TYR A 118 2.06 13.31 19.68
C TYR A 118 3.02 12.22 19.20
N ALA A 119 4.22 12.08 19.78
CA ALA A 119 5.19 11.05 19.38
C ALA A 119 4.59 9.65 19.46
N GLY A 120 3.88 9.31 20.54
CA GLY A 120 3.26 8.00 20.70
C GLY A 120 2.31 7.64 19.56
N LEU A 121 1.32 8.50 19.30
CA LEU A 121 0.35 8.28 18.23
C LEU A 121 1.01 8.30 16.83
N GLY A 122 1.94 9.23 16.58
CA GLY A 122 2.67 9.28 15.31
C GLY A 122 3.49 8.02 15.05
N THR A 123 4.19 7.52 16.06
CA THR A 123 4.94 6.27 16.00
C THR A 123 4.04 5.05 15.84
N ASP A 124 2.88 5.00 16.50
CA ASP A 124 1.91 3.91 16.33
C ASP A 124 1.34 3.88 14.91
N MET A 125 1.07 5.05 14.32
CA MET A 125 0.64 5.15 12.93
C MET A 125 1.75 4.70 11.98
N LEU A 126 3.01 5.10 12.19
CA LEU A 126 4.15 4.63 11.39
C LEU A 126 4.31 3.10 11.49
N LYS A 127 4.22 2.55 12.70
CA LYS A 127 4.26 1.10 12.94
C LYS A 127 3.19 0.37 12.14
N LYS A 128 1.95 0.87 12.19
CA LYS A 128 0.84 0.29 11.45
C LYS A 128 1.04 0.39 9.94
N THR A 129 1.40 1.56 9.40
CA THR A 129 1.71 1.73 7.97
C THR A 129 2.82 0.76 7.51
N GLY A 130 3.88 0.61 8.30
CA GLY A 130 4.96 -0.35 8.00
C GLY A 130 4.48 -1.80 8.00
N ALA A 131 3.64 -2.17 8.97
CA ALA A 131 3.04 -3.50 9.03
C ALA A 131 2.13 -3.78 7.82
N ASP A 132 1.35 -2.79 7.38
CA ASP A 132 0.47 -2.91 6.21
C ASP A 132 1.27 -3.03 4.91
N LEU A 133 2.36 -2.26 4.74
CA LEU A 133 3.29 -2.41 3.61
C LEU A 133 3.90 -3.82 3.55
N GLN A 134 4.34 -4.34 4.69
CA GLN A 134 4.89 -5.71 4.78
C GLN A 134 3.82 -6.77 4.50
N SER A 135 2.61 -6.59 5.03
CA SER A 135 1.46 -7.47 4.82
C SER A 135 1.09 -7.53 3.34
N LEU A 136 0.99 -6.37 2.67
CA LEU A 136 0.77 -6.29 1.23
C LEU A 136 1.85 -7.07 0.47
N ARG A 137 3.13 -6.86 0.80
CA ARG A 137 4.24 -7.54 0.12
C ARG A 137 4.17 -9.05 0.28
N GLN A 138 3.85 -9.52 1.49
CA GLN A 138 3.70 -10.94 1.79
C GLN A 138 2.54 -11.55 1.00
N LYS A 139 1.38 -10.88 0.95
CA LYS A 139 0.21 -11.37 0.21
C LYS A 139 0.49 -11.46 -1.29
N LEU A 140 1.19 -10.48 -1.86
CA LEU A 140 1.60 -10.53 -3.27
C LEU A 140 2.60 -11.65 -3.56
N GLU A 141 3.53 -11.94 -2.65
CA GLU A 141 4.46 -13.07 -2.84
C GLU A 141 3.74 -14.43 -2.78
N ILE A 142 2.81 -14.59 -1.83
CA ILE A 142 2.13 -15.86 -1.61
C ILE A 142 1.11 -16.13 -2.74
N HIS A 143 0.30 -15.13 -3.07
CA HIS A 143 -0.86 -15.34 -3.92
C HIS A 143 -0.60 -14.95 -5.38
N LEU A 144 0.14 -13.88 -5.65
CA LEU A 144 0.29 -13.37 -7.02
C LEU A 144 1.54 -13.91 -7.73
N ARG A 145 2.68 -14.04 -7.04
CA ARG A 145 3.93 -14.57 -7.62
C ARG A 145 3.74 -15.92 -8.32
N PRO A 146 2.98 -16.89 -7.80
CA PRO A 146 2.76 -18.16 -8.48
C PRO A 146 2.19 -17.98 -9.90
N PHE A 147 1.19 -17.10 -10.07
CA PHE A 147 0.61 -16.80 -11.40
C PHE A 147 1.63 -16.19 -12.36
N ILE A 148 2.46 -15.27 -11.86
CA ILE A 148 3.51 -14.64 -12.67
C ILE A 148 4.50 -15.69 -13.19
N ASN A 149 4.85 -16.67 -12.34
CA ASN A 149 5.77 -17.73 -12.70
C ASN A 149 5.17 -18.73 -13.69
N GLU A 150 3.86 -19.01 -13.56
CA GLU A 150 3.16 -19.99 -14.41
C GLU A 150 2.73 -19.41 -15.76
N LEU A 151 2.11 -18.23 -15.75
CA LEU A 151 1.53 -17.58 -16.94
C LEU A 151 2.51 -16.62 -17.62
N GLY A 152 3.60 -16.27 -16.95
CA GLY A 152 4.70 -15.48 -17.49
C GLY A 152 4.62 -13.98 -17.18
N HIS A 153 5.80 -13.35 -17.23
CA HIS A 153 5.98 -11.95 -16.82
C HIS A 153 5.30 -10.93 -17.74
N GLN A 154 5.04 -11.28 -19.00
CA GLN A 154 4.39 -10.36 -19.95
C GLN A 154 2.93 -10.13 -19.58
N GLU A 155 2.22 -11.19 -19.17
CA GLU A 155 0.82 -11.12 -18.77
C GLU A 155 0.63 -10.30 -17.49
N PHE A 156 1.60 -10.31 -16.57
CA PHE A 156 1.53 -9.63 -15.27
C PHE A 156 2.54 -8.47 -15.13
N PHE A 157 2.86 -7.81 -16.24
CA PHE A 157 3.88 -6.76 -16.26
C PHE A 157 3.53 -5.57 -15.35
N GLU A 158 2.27 -5.12 -15.35
CA GLU A 158 1.83 -3.97 -14.56
C GLU A 158 1.83 -4.29 -13.05
N GLU A 159 1.43 -5.50 -12.67
CA GLU A 159 1.47 -5.94 -11.28
C GLU A 159 2.89 -6.11 -10.77
N LEU A 160 3.80 -6.61 -11.62
CA LEU A 160 5.24 -6.67 -11.31
C LEU A 160 5.82 -5.27 -11.07
N GLN A 161 5.37 -4.26 -11.80
CA GLN A 161 5.78 -2.88 -11.52
C GLN A 161 5.32 -2.43 -10.13
N VAL A 162 4.08 -2.71 -9.74
CA VAL A 162 3.58 -2.40 -8.39
C VAL A 162 4.38 -3.12 -7.32
N MET A 163 4.74 -4.39 -7.52
CA MET A 163 5.61 -5.14 -6.60
C MET A 163 7.01 -4.51 -6.47
N ASN A 164 7.61 -4.08 -7.59
CA ASN A 164 8.91 -3.41 -7.58
C ASN A 164 8.85 -2.03 -6.90
N ASP A 165 7.78 -1.27 -7.13
CA ASP A 165 7.54 0.00 -6.44
C ASP A 165 7.39 -0.22 -4.92
N LEU A 166 6.66 -1.26 -4.51
CA LEU A 166 6.53 -1.65 -3.11
C LEU A 166 7.88 -2.05 -2.49
N ASP A 167 8.72 -2.81 -3.20
CA ASP A 167 10.06 -3.18 -2.73
C ASP A 167 10.95 -1.94 -2.51
N ARG A 168 10.83 -0.92 -3.38
CA ARG A 168 11.52 0.37 -3.20
C ARG A 168 11.02 1.11 -1.97
N VAL A 169 9.69 1.23 -1.83
CA VAL A 169 9.07 1.87 -0.66
C VAL A 169 9.50 1.17 0.63
N LEU A 170 9.49 -0.16 0.68
CA LEU A 170 9.95 -0.92 1.85
C LEU A 170 11.44 -0.73 2.16
N THR A 171 12.27 -0.56 1.12
CA THR A 171 13.71 -0.28 1.30
C THR A 171 13.93 1.12 1.89
N ASP A 172 13.14 2.09 1.44
CA ASP A 172 13.21 3.48 1.89
C ASP A 172 12.50 3.67 3.25
N PHE A 173 11.56 2.79 3.59
CA PHE A 173 10.83 2.78 4.86
C PHE A 173 11.70 2.28 6.01
N ASN A 174 12.63 3.13 6.44
CA ASN A 174 13.44 2.94 7.63
C ASN A 174 13.18 4.08 8.60
N TYR A 175 12.46 3.82 9.70
CA TYR A 175 12.15 4.83 10.69
C TYR A 175 12.80 4.50 12.03
N SER A 176 13.24 5.54 12.72
CA SER A 176 13.94 5.51 14.01
C SER A 176 13.13 6.12 15.15
N GLU A 177 11.81 6.24 14.95
CA GLU A 177 10.87 6.91 15.87
C GLU A 177 11.19 8.40 16.11
N SER A 178 11.82 9.04 15.11
CA SER A 178 12.20 10.45 15.14
C SER A 178 11.06 11.39 14.75
N VAL A 179 11.20 12.68 15.07
CA VAL A 179 10.28 13.73 14.60
C VAL A 179 10.22 13.79 13.06
N ALA A 180 11.35 13.57 12.40
CA ALA A 180 11.43 13.55 10.95
C ALA A 180 10.63 12.37 10.35
N ASP A 181 10.63 11.22 11.02
CA ASP A 181 9.85 10.06 10.61
C ASP A 181 8.35 10.34 10.70
N ILE A 182 7.89 10.93 11.81
CA ILE A 182 6.48 11.28 11.98
C ILE A 182 6.07 12.36 10.97
N ALA A 183 6.94 13.32 10.68
CA ALA A 183 6.71 14.30 9.62
C ALA A 183 6.62 13.67 8.21
N SER A 184 7.17 12.47 8.02
CA SER A 184 7.12 11.73 6.75
C SER A 184 5.92 10.79 6.65
N LEU A 185 5.17 10.59 7.75
CA LEU A 185 3.99 9.71 7.80
C LEU A 185 2.98 9.93 6.66
N PRO A 186 2.62 11.17 6.27
CA PRO A 186 1.65 11.37 5.18
C PRO A 186 2.13 10.80 3.85
N GLN A 187 3.43 10.94 3.55
CA GLN A 187 4.02 10.39 2.34
C GLN A 187 3.92 8.86 2.32
N TRP A 188 4.25 8.21 3.44
CA TRP A 188 4.20 6.75 3.54
C TRP A 188 2.77 6.22 3.42
N LYS A 189 1.80 6.92 4.01
CA LYS A 189 0.38 6.60 3.87
C LYS A 189 -0.08 6.72 2.42
N GLU A 190 0.22 7.83 1.78
CA GLU A 190 -0.14 8.06 0.38
C GLU A 190 0.45 6.97 -0.53
N GLN A 191 1.72 6.59 -0.32
CA GLN A 191 2.34 5.51 -1.07
C GLN A 191 1.66 4.16 -0.84
N LEU A 192 1.31 3.82 0.41
CA LEU A 192 0.56 2.61 0.73
C LEU A 192 -0.80 2.58 0.02
N ASP A 193 -1.58 3.65 0.13
CA ASP A 193 -2.91 3.77 -0.48
C ASP A 193 -2.83 3.64 -2.01
N LEU A 194 -1.86 4.31 -2.63
CA LEU A 194 -1.63 4.24 -4.08
C LEU A 194 -1.29 2.81 -4.53
N LEU A 195 -0.41 2.11 -3.81
CA LEU A 195 -0.03 0.74 -4.15
C LEU A 195 -1.21 -0.22 -4.05
N ILE A 196 -2.01 -0.13 -2.99
CA ILE A 196 -3.20 -0.96 -2.79
C ILE A 196 -4.24 -0.68 -3.88
N ILE A 197 -4.57 0.59 -4.13
CA ILE A 197 -5.57 0.98 -5.13
C ILE A 197 -5.14 0.51 -6.53
N ARG A 198 -3.87 0.70 -6.89
CA ARG A 198 -3.33 0.24 -8.18
C ARG A 198 -3.48 -1.28 -8.31
N MET A 199 -3.07 -2.03 -7.31
CA MET A 199 -3.15 -3.49 -7.34
C MET A 199 -4.59 -4.00 -7.43
N LEU A 200 -5.51 -3.45 -6.61
CA LEU A 200 -6.93 -3.79 -6.67
C LEU A 200 -7.50 -3.56 -8.07
N THR A 201 -7.21 -2.40 -8.67
CA THR A 201 -7.71 -2.03 -10.00
C THR A 201 -7.20 -2.99 -11.08
N LEU A 202 -5.92 -3.36 -11.02
CA LEU A 202 -5.31 -4.28 -11.99
C LEU A 202 -5.91 -5.68 -11.90
N LEU A 203 -6.02 -6.23 -10.69
CA LEU A 203 -6.60 -7.55 -10.47
C LEU A 203 -8.10 -7.60 -10.82
N ASP A 204 -8.85 -6.55 -10.51
CA ASP A 204 -10.26 -6.43 -10.83
C ASP A 204 -10.50 -6.43 -12.35
N LYS A 205 -9.72 -5.64 -13.09
CA LYS A 205 -9.75 -5.63 -14.56
C LYS A 205 -9.39 -6.98 -15.17
N LYS A 206 -8.37 -7.67 -14.62
CA LYS A 206 -8.01 -9.04 -15.07
C LYS A 206 -9.14 -10.02 -14.83
N THR A 207 -9.77 -9.93 -13.66
CA THR A 207 -10.94 -10.73 -13.30
C THR A 207 -12.07 -10.49 -14.32
N GLU A 208 -12.44 -9.23 -14.56
CA GLU A 208 -13.47 -8.84 -15.53
C GLU A 208 -13.18 -9.35 -16.95
N THR A 209 -11.91 -9.28 -17.39
CA THR A 209 -11.48 -9.81 -18.69
C THR A 209 -11.70 -11.31 -18.78
N LEU A 210 -11.34 -12.06 -17.74
CA LEU A 210 -11.62 -13.50 -17.70
C LEU A 210 -13.11 -13.81 -17.68
N GLU A 211 -13.91 -13.00 -16.97
CA GLU A 211 -15.37 -13.17 -17.00
C GLU A 211 -15.89 -13.02 -18.43
N TYR A 212 -15.47 -11.99 -19.15
CA TYR A 212 -15.86 -11.77 -20.53
C TYR A 212 -15.52 -12.99 -21.41
N ASP A 213 -14.27 -13.44 -21.36
CA ASP A 213 -13.79 -14.59 -22.15
C ASP A 213 -14.59 -15.87 -21.86
N ILE A 214 -14.96 -16.10 -20.59
CA ILE A 214 -15.75 -17.28 -20.18
C ILE A 214 -17.19 -17.17 -20.70
N HIS A 215 -17.82 -15.98 -20.59
CA HIS A 215 -19.20 -15.75 -21.03
C HIS A 215 -19.37 -15.84 -22.54
N GLU A 216 -18.33 -15.55 -23.33
CA GLU A 216 -18.38 -15.72 -24.79
C GLU A 216 -18.48 -17.19 -25.20
N VAL A 217 -17.89 -18.11 -24.42
CA VAL A 217 -17.79 -19.53 -24.77
C VAL A 217 -18.90 -20.38 -24.14
N LEU A 218 -19.34 -20.03 -22.93
CA LEU A 218 -20.32 -20.81 -22.17
C LEU A 218 -21.75 -20.33 -22.39
N PRO A 219 -22.76 -21.22 -22.32
CA PRO A 219 -24.17 -20.83 -22.33
C PRO A 219 -24.49 -19.86 -21.19
N ARG A 220 -25.35 -18.88 -21.45
CA ARG A 220 -25.70 -17.82 -20.47
C ARG A 220 -26.29 -18.37 -19.17
N ASP A 221 -27.02 -19.47 -19.25
CA ASP A 221 -27.72 -20.06 -18.10
C ASP A 221 -26.82 -21.04 -17.30
N PHE A 222 -25.58 -21.26 -17.75
CA PHE A 222 -24.65 -22.14 -17.07
C PHE A 222 -23.98 -21.42 -15.89
N ASN A 223 -24.29 -21.87 -14.67
CA ASN A 223 -23.63 -21.34 -13.47
C ASN A 223 -22.21 -21.89 -13.35
N TRP A 224 -21.24 -21.11 -13.80
CA TRP A 224 -19.83 -21.44 -13.70
C TRP A 224 -19.15 -20.93 -12.42
N GLY A 225 -19.90 -20.31 -11.50
CA GLY A 225 -19.36 -19.79 -10.23
C GLY A 225 -18.91 -18.33 -10.27
N LYS A 226 -19.41 -17.53 -11.23
CA LYS A 226 -19.18 -16.09 -11.28
C LYS A 226 -19.59 -15.40 -9.96
N ASN A 227 -18.71 -14.57 -9.41
CA ASN A 227 -19.05 -13.69 -8.30
C ASN A 227 -19.60 -12.35 -8.81
N TYR A 228 -20.92 -12.19 -8.79
CA TYR A 228 -21.60 -10.98 -9.29
C TYR A 228 -21.36 -9.71 -8.47
N GLN A 229 -20.81 -9.81 -7.26
CA GLN A 229 -20.64 -8.67 -6.36
C GLN A 229 -19.19 -8.17 -6.26
N ILE A 230 -18.22 -8.90 -6.83
CA ILE A 230 -16.80 -8.64 -6.57
C ILE A 230 -16.38 -7.24 -7.03
N HIS A 231 -16.80 -6.82 -8.22
CA HIS A 231 -16.45 -5.51 -8.80
C HIS A 231 -17.03 -4.33 -7.99
N ASP A 232 -18.24 -4.50 -7.46
CA ASP A 232 -18.87 -3.51 -6.57
C ASP A 232 -18.11 -3.42 -5.24
N ILE A 233 -17.71 -4.57 -4.67
CA ILE A 233 -16.91 -4.64 -3.44
C ILE A 233 -15.55 -3.95 -3.65
N VAL A 234 -14.88 -4.19 -4.77
CA VAL A 234 -13.61 -3.50 -5.11
C VAL A 234 -13.81 -2.00 -5.25
N SER A 235 -14.86 -1.58 -5.95
CA SER A 235 -15.17 -0.15 -6.11
C SER A 235 -15.43 0.54 -4.78
N LEU A 236 -16.17 -0.12 -3.88
CA LEU A 236 -16.42 0.37 -2.52
C LEU A 236 -15.15 0.42 -1.67
N ALA A 237 -14.28 -0.59 -1.77
CA ALA A 237 -13.00 -0.62 -1.06
C ALA A 237 -12.08 0.52 -1.51
N ILE A 238 -11.93 0.73 -2.82
CA ILE A 238 -11.14 1.84 -3.38
C ILE A 238 -11.69 3.20 -2.92
N LYS A 239 -13.02 3.34 -2.89
CA LYS A 239 -13.67 4.56 -2.40
C LYS A 239 -13.37 4.78 -0.91
N SER A 240 -13.49 3.73 -0.09
CA SER A 240 -13.25 3.79 1.36
C SER A 240 -11.80 4.15 1.68
N ILE A 241 -10.82 3.60 0.96
CA ILE A 241 -9.40 3.97 1.10
C ILE A 241 -9.19 5.47 0.83
N LYS A 242 -9.83 5.99 -0.24
CA LYS A 242 -9.73 7.42 -0.58
C LYS A 242 -10.40 8.31 0.47
N GLU A 243 -11.53 7.89 1.04
CA GLU A 243 -12.24 8.64 2.08
C GLU A 243 -11.45 8.62 3.40
N ASP A 244 -10.99 7.45 3.84
CA ASP A 244 -10.18 7.27 5.06
C ASP A 244 -8.83 7.97 4.99
N SER A 245 -8.26 8.19 3.80
CA SER A 245 -7.02 8.97 3.66
C SER A 245 -7.15 10.40 4.23
N SER A 246 -8.38 10.93 4.28
CA SER A 246 -8.71 12.24 4.85
C SER A 246 -9.06 12.21 6.35
N GLU A 247 -9.23 11.01 6.92
CA GLU A 247 -9.48 10.81 8.35
C GLU A 247 -8.20 11.05 9.17
N ILE A 248 -8.39 11.17 10.48
CA ILE A 248 -7.36 11.57 11.44
C ILE A 248 -6.93 10.36 12.28
N GLY A 249 -5.64 10.28 12.60
CA GLY A 249 -5.12 9.25 13.50
C GLY A 249 -5.23 7.84 12.92
N LEU A 250 -5.31 6.82 13.78
CA LEU A 250 -5.33 5.41 13.36
C LEU A 250 -6.52 5.01 12.47
N LYS A 251 -7.63 5.76 12.51
CA LYS A 251 -8.81 5.51 11.66
C LYS A 251 -8.47 5.60 10.18
N SER A 252 -7.57 6.52 9.84
CA SER A 252 -7.07 6.70 8.48
C SER A 252 -6.24 5.54 7.93
N LEU A 253 -6.06 4.48 8.72
CA LEU A 253 -5.34 3.25 8.37
C LEU A 253 -6.24 2.01 8.50
N GLU A 254 -7.56 2.15 8.62
CA GLU A 254 -8.48 1.00 8.71
C GLU A 254 -8.81 0.40 7.33
N SER A 255 -9.16 1.23 6.34
CA SER A 255 -9.45 0.76 4.98
C SER A 255 -8.27 0.09 4.24
N PRO A 256 -7.01 0.53 4.37
CA PRO A 256 -5.87 -0.15 3.73
C PRO A 256 -5.76 -1.64 4.09
N GLU A 257 -5.96 -2.00 5.36
CA GLU A 257 -5.95 -3.39 5.80
C GLU A 257 -7.02 -4.23 5.08
N GLN A 258 -8.22 -3.67 4.92
CA GLN A 258 -9.31 -4.33 4.20
C GLN A 258 -8.98 -4.48 2.70
N GLY A 259 -8.36 -3.44 2.10
CA GLY A 259 -7.87 -3.50 0.73
C GLY A 259 -6.86 -4.61 0.50
N ILE A 260 -5.92 -4.82 1.44
CA ILE A 260 -4.94 -5.90 1.37
C ILE A 260 -5.61 -7.28 1.42
N ARG A 261 -6.63 -7.47 2.27
CA ARG A 261 -7.41 -8.72 2.32
C ARG A 261 -8.21 -8.96 1.04
N LEU A 262 -8.70 -7.89 0.42
CA LEU A 262 -9.43 -8.00 -0.85
C LEU A 262 -8.52 -8.41 -2.01
N ILE A 263 -7.25 -7.98 -2.02
CA ILE A 263 -6.24 -8.45 -2.99
C ILE A 263 -6.09 -9.97 -2.94
N GLU A 264 -6.02 -10.57 -1.76
CA GLU A 264 -6.00 -12.03 -1.60
C GLU A 264 -7.26 -12.68 -2.18
N THR A 265 -8.43 -12.09 -1.88
CA THR A 265 -9.72 -12.59 -2.37
C THR A 265 -9.79 -12.56 -3.90
N LEU A 266 -9.37 -11.45 -4.52
CA LEU A 266 -9.30 -11.31 -5.98
C LEU A 266 -8.33 -12.32 -6.59
N THR A 267 -7.18 -12.54 -5.95
CA THR A 267 -6.18 -13.47 -6.48
C THR A 267 -6.68 -14.92 -6.43
N ASN A 268 -7.42 -15.30 -5.38
CA ASN A 268 -8.07 -16.61 -5.30
C ASN A 268 -9.22 -16.75 -6.32
N LEU A 269 -9.95 -15.67 -6.61
CA LEU A 269 -10.98 -15.66 -7.63
C LEU A 269 -10.37 -15.81 -9.03
N LEU A 270 -9.25 -15.15 -9.28
CA LEU A 270 -8.47 -15.24 -10.51
C LEU A 270 -8.09 -16.70 -10.82
N ASP A 271 -7.64 -17.47 -9.81
CA ASP A 271 -7.34 -18.91 -9.93
C ASP A 271 -8.55 -19.70 -10.46
N SER A 272 -9.70 -19.50 -9.81
CA SER A 272 -10.94 -20.17 -10.18
C SER A 272 -11.39 -19.80 -11.60
N TYR A 273 -11.18 -18.55 -12.00
CA TYR A 273 -11.60 -18.06 -13.31
C TYR A 273 -10.65 -18.54 -14.41
N ILE A 274 -9.34 -18.60 -14.17
CA ILE A 274 -8.37 -19.21 -15.09
C ILE A 274 -8.72 -20.68 -15.31
N THR A 275 -8.98 -21.43 -14.24
CA THR A 275 -9.42 -22.84 -14.32
C THR A 275 -10.69 -22.97 -15.16
N MET A 276 -11.65 -22.06 -14.99
CA MET A 276 -12.91 -22.07 -15.73
C MET A 276 -12.71 -21.71 -17.21
N LYS A 277 -11.81 -20.79 -17.53
CA LYS A 277 -11.42 -20.45 -18.90
C LYS A 277 -10.78 -21.65 -19.59
N GLU A 278 -9.87 -22.35 -18.93
CA GLU A 278 -9.29 -23.59 -19.46
C GLU A 278 -10.36 -24.66 -19.70
N PHE A 279 -11.30 -24.82 -18.77
CA PHE A 279 -12.44 -25.72 -18.94
C PHE A 279 -13.26 -25.35 -20.18
N ALA A 280 -13.57 -24.06 -20.37
CA ALA A 280 -14.38 -23.59 -21.49
C ALA A 280 -13.68 -23.82 -22.84
N ILE A 281 -12.38 -23.55 -22.93
CA ILE A 281 -11.56 -23.79 -24.13
C ILE A 281 -11.50 -25.28 -24.48
N ASN A 282 -11.42 -26.16 -23.48
CA ASN A 282 -11.32 -27.60 -23.69
C ASN A 282 -12.67 -28.29 -23.97
N TYR A 283 -13.79 -27.62 -23.70
CA TYR A 283 -15.13 -28.20 -23.83
C TYR A 283 -15.42 -28.82 -25.21
N PRO A 284 -15.13 -28.17 -26.37
CA PRO A 284 -15.44 -28.74 -27.68
C PRO A 284 -14.80 -30.13 -27.91
N ASN A 285 -13.59 -30.35 -27.38
CA ASN A 285 -12.91 -31.64 -27.49
C ASN A 285 -13.58 -32.69 -26.59
N VAL A 286 -13.96 -32.31 -25.37
CA VAL A 286 -14.61 -33.21 -24.41
C VAL A 286 -16.04 -33.53 -24.82
N GLU A 287 -16.76 -32.57 -25.41
CA GLU A 287 -18.11 -32.74 -25.95
C GLU A 287 -18.18 -33.86 -26.98
N TYR A 288 -17.18 -33.94 -27.88
CA TYR A 288 -17.09 -35.03 -28.85
C TYR A 288 -16.92 -36.41 -28.17
N ILE A 289 -16.11 -36.47 -27.10
CA ILE A 289 -15.91 -37.69 -26.32
C ILE A 289 -17.21 -38.09 -25.61
N ILE A 290 -17.92 -37.13 -25.00
CA ILE A 290 -19.22 -37.36 -24.36
C ILE A 290 -20.19 -37.94 -25.37
N LEU A 291 -20.38 -37.28 -26.51
CA LEU A 291 -21.29 -37.72 -27.57
C LEU A 291 -20.99 -39.15 -28.02
N SER A 292 -19.73 -39.46 -28.31
CA SER A 292 -19.30 -40.79 -28.75
C SER A 292 -19.60 -41.88 -27.72
N ARG A 293 -19.36 -41.59 -26.43
CA ARG A 293 -19.61 -42.55 -25.34
C ARG A 293 -21.10 -42.73 -25.06
N LEU A 294 -21.87 -41.64 -25.11
CA LEU A 294 -23.31 -41.67 -24.90
C LEU A 294 -24.01 -42.48 -26.01
N GLN A 295 -23.57 -42.36 -27.26
CA GLN A 295 -24.04 -43.18 -28.37
C GLN A 295 -23.77 -44.68 -28.19
N GLN A 296 -22.66 -45.06 -27.54
CA GLN A 296 -22.30 -46.46 -27.33
C GLN A 296 -23.01 -47.09 -26.13
N MET A 297 -23.24 -46.32 -25.07
CA MET A 297 -23.62 -46.86 -23.75
C MET A 297 -24.97 -46.37 -23.24
N GLY A 298 -25.56 -45.34 -23.85
CA GLY A 298 -26.84 -44.72 -23.44
C GLY A 298 -26.80 -43.95 -22.11
N SER A 299 -25.76 -44.12 -21.30
CA SER A 299 -25.53 -43.39 -20.05
C SER A 299 -24.05 -43.19 -19.78
N LEU A 300 -23.69 -42.13 -19.05
CA LEU A 300 -22.29 -41.76 -18.82
C LEU A 300 -22.06 -41.19 -17.41
N ARG A 301 -21.07 -41.73 -16.70
CA ARG A 301 -20.61 -41.26 -15.38
C ARG A 301 -19.29 -40.48 -15.48
N PRO A 302 -18.97 -39.59 -14.51
CA PRO A 302 -17.77 -38.75 -14.57
C PRO A 302 -16.46 -39.54 -14.65
N GLU A 303 -16.37 -40.71 -14.01
CA GLU A 303 -15.16 -41.54 -13.96
C GLU A 303 -14.84 -42.17 -15.34
N MET A 304 -15.85 -42.27 -16.20
CA MET A 304 -15.73 -42.87 -17.53
C MET A 304 -15.08 -41.92 -18.54
N LEU A 305 -15.11 -40.61 -18.29
CA LEU A 305 -14.49 -39.59 -19.15
C LEU A 305 -12.98 -39.48 -18.93
N LYS A 306 -12.48 -39.84 -17.74
CA LYS A 306 -11.04 -39.76 -17.36
C LYS A 306 -10.39 -38.39 -17.63
N VAL A 307 -11.16 -37.31 -17.53
CA VAL A 307 -10.67 -35.92 -17.62
C VAL A 307 -10.88 -35.20 -16.29
N LYS A 308 -10.08 -34.17 -16.03
CA LYS A 308 -10.33 -33.25 -14.90
C LYS A 308 -11.69 -32.57 -15.08
N HIS A 309 -12.37 -32.25 -13.99
CA HIS A 309 -13.69 -31.59 -14.02
C HIS A 309 -14.78 -32.34 -14.81
N SER A 310 -14.68 -33.67 -14.93
CA SER A 310 -15.62 -34.49 -15.70
C SER A 310 -17.09 -34.28 -15.32
N GLU A 311 -17.40 -34.07 -14.05
CA GLU A 311 -18.75 -33.77 -13.58
C GLU A 311 -19.29 -32.44 -14.18
N LEU A 312 -18.46 -31.39 -14.24
CA LEU A 312 -18.83 -30.09 -14.81
C LEU A 312 -19.06 -30.20 -16.32
N TYR A 313 -18.25 -31.00 -17.02
CA TYR A 313 -18.44 -31.24 -18.45
C TYR A 313 -19.77 -31.94 -18.77
N LEU A 314 -20.17 -32.92 -17.95
CA LEU A 314 -21.47 -33.58 -18.10
C LEU A 314 -22.63 -32.61 -17.85
N LYS A 315 -22.53 -31.77 -16.82
CA LYS A 315 -23.54 -30.73 -16.54
C LYS A 315 -23.65 -29.73 -17.69
N LEU A 316 -22.54 -29.26 -18.23
CA LEU A 316 -22.53 -28.35 -19.38
C LEU A 316 -23.13 -29.01 -20.63
N TYR A 317 -22.85 -30.29 -20.85
CA TYR A 317 -23.44 -31.04 -21.96
C TYR A 317 -24.98 -31.10 -21.85
N ALA A 318 -25.52 -31.42 -20.68
CA ALA A 318 -26.98 -31.42 -20.47
C ALA A 318 -27.62 -30.03 -20.68
N VAL A 319 -26.91 -28.95 -20.39
CA VAL A 319 -27.40 -27.58 -20.64
C VAL A 319 -27.42 -27.24 -22.13
N LYS A 320 -26.46 -27.73 -22.92
CA LYS A 320 -26.40 -27.49 -24.37
C LYS A 320 -27.30 -28.42 -25.20
N HIS A 321 -27.60 -29.61 -24.68
CA HIS A 321 -28.31 -30.69 -25.40
C HIS A 321 -29.60 -31.08 -24.65
N PRO A 322 -30.75 -30.48 -24.99
CA PRO A 322 -32.03 -30.70 -24.29
C PRO A 322 -32.53 -32.16 -24.27
N GLU A 323 -32.06 -32.97 -25.22
CA GLU A 323 -32.35 -34.40 -25.36
C GLU A 323 -31.61 -35.28 -24.33
N VAL A 324 -30.77 -34.69 -23.49
CA VAL A 324 -29.99 -35.41 -22.47
C VAL A 324 -30.26 -34.81 -21.10
N VAL A 325 -30.50 -35.67 -20.09
CA VAL A 325 -30.74 -35.25 -18.72
C VAL A 325 -29.58 -35.63 -17.83
N TYR A 326 -29.13 -34.69 -17.01
CA TYR A 326 -28.16 -34.94 -15.95
C TYR A 326 -28.89 -35.23 -14.64
N ASP A 327 -28.74 -36.45 -14.13
CA ASP A 327 -29.22 -36.86 -12.82
C ASP A 327 -28.22 -36.42 -11.75
N ALA A 328 -28.61 -35.47 -10.91
CA ALA A 328 -27.77 -34.91 -9.86
C ALA A 328 -27.53 -35.87 -8.68
N GLU A 329 -28.43 -36.83 -8.42
CA GLU A 329 -28.29 -37.79 -7.32
C GLU A 329 -27.26 -38.87 -7.68
N THR A 330 -27.35 -39.39 -8.90
CA THR A 330 -26.44 -40.44 -9.39
C THR A 330 -25.23 -39.90 -10.14
N LYS A 331 -25.15 -38.57 -10.32
CA LYS A 331 -24.14 -37.84 -11.10
C LYS A 331 -24.00 -38.36 -12.54
N THR A 332 -25.06 -38.93 -13.10
CA THR A 332 -25.03 -39.64 -14.37
C THR A 332 -25.75 -38.85 -15.45
N LEU A 333 -25.18 -38.83 -16.64
CA LEU A 333 -25.79 -38.24 -17.83
C LEU A 333 -26.56 -39.33 -18.59
N ILE A 334 -27.84 -39.11 -18.90
CA ILE A 334 -28.76 -40.10 -19.46
C ILE A 334 -29.41 -39.57 -20.75
N ALA A 335 -29.34 -40.38 -21.79
CA ALA A 335 -30.03 -40.19 -23.06
C ALA A 335 -31.56 -40.28 -22.92
N ASN A 336 -32.32 -39.26 -23.33
CA ASN A 336 -33.78 -39.38 -23.49
C ASN A 336 -34.13 -39.71 -24.96
N GLY A 337 -34.31 -40.99 -25.28
CA GLY A 337 -34.87 -41.44 -26.58
C GLY A 337 -33.85 -41.84 -27.67
N ASP A 338 -34.36 -42.32 -28.81
CA ASP A 338 -33.58 -42.95 -29.89
C ASP A 338 -32.51 -42.01 -30.51
N PHE A 339 -31.24 -42.37 -30.31
CA PHE A 339 -30.04 -41.61 -30.66
C PHE A 339 -29.72 -41.50 -32.17
N THR A 340 -30.66 -41.83 -33.06
CA THR A 340 -30.44 -41.86 -34.52
C THR A 340 -30.51 -40.50 -35.22
N MET A 341 -30.87 -39.41 -34.53
CA MET A 341 -31.14 -38.10 -35.14
C MET A 341 -30.07 -37.01 -34.87
N LEU A 342 -28.93 -37.32 -34.24
CA LEU A 342 -27.81 -36.36 -34.08
C LEU A 342 -26.91 -36.24 -35.33
N LYS A 343 -27.49 -36.42 -36.52
CA LYS A 343 -26.86 -36.10 -37.81
C LYS A 343 -27.54 -34.85 -38.39
N GLY A 344 -27.02 -33.68 -38.05
CA GLY A 344 -27.29 -32.48 -38.84
C GLY A 344 -27.74 -31.30 -38.00
N SER A 345 -26.76 -30.58 -37.45
CA SER A 345 -26.83 -29.13 -37.25
C SER A 345 -25.38 -28.66 -37.15
N THR A 346 -24.76 -28.50 -38.33
CA THR A 346 -23.55 -27.69 -38.52
C THR A 346 -23.84 -26.23 -38.30
#